data_AF-A0A1H7L4C3-F1
#
_entry.id   AF-A0A1H7L4C3-F1
#
_cell.length_a   1.000
_cell.length_b   1.000
_cell.length_c   1.000
_cell.angle_alpha   90.00
_cell.angle_beta   90.00
_cell.angle_gamma   90.00
#
_symmetry.space_group_name_H-M   'P 1'
#
loop_
_entity.id
_entity.type
_entity.pdbx_description
1 polymer ?
#
loop_
_entity_poly.entity_id
_entity_poly.type
_entity_poly.pdbx_seq_one_letter_code
_entity_poly.pdbx_strand_id
1 'polypeptide(L)'
;MPPIPMRAGARSRTRLWLTVAAAAASLVALLALLAGAPASADVRAGQAGEAASTLPACPFWAAGITPPARSVTPWVAPLQTAGAVNFSTRPAAPTLTGTLANGQVTVTVAPVPNAVAYKVWRDGVDIGYISYWGQTGPLTVTDTAPCQGAYYDVVAMYDTSNSDASLGRLSVPYWLGANGTLAPGAGDVAVGTQIPVMVTSYDNTGQDASGYNAQLGVCATDPRVIPWGTYFTVPGYGTCYAADLGTWIQNDTVDIWLPGDQANNWGVQDRTVTVIADPYGGGGTPTPTPTPTTSPTVSPTPTPTPTGSPTPTPTPTTTGGTCATPWNSTTTYTSGALVSYAGKNYTATYVSTGAVPGDPTSWAVWKADGPCD
;
A
#
# COMPACT_ATOMS: atom_id res chain seq x y z
N MET A 1 -40.06 52.91 32.18
CA MET A 1 -41.27 53.19 31.36
C MET A 1 -40.84 53.85 30.05
N PRO A 2 -41.60 53.71 28.95
CA PRO A 2 -41.22 54.17 27.60
C PRO A 2 -41.70 55.61 27.30
N PRO A 3 -41.54 56.13 26.07
CA PRO A 3 -42.62 55.94 25.07
C PRO A 3 -42.16 55.59 23.63
N ILE A 4 -43.13 55.23 22.77
CA ILE A 4 -43.01 54.89 21.33
C ILE A 4 -44.17 55.56 20.59
N PRO A 5 -43.95 56.26 19.45
CA PRO A 5 -44.57 55.89 18.15
C PRO A 5 -43.58 56.05 16.96
N MET A 6 -43.59 55.37 15.80
CA MET A 6 -44.55 54.65 14.93
C MET A 6 -44.93 55.38 13.60
N ARG A 7 -44.52 54.75 12.49
CA ARG A 7 -45.20 54.55 11.17
C ARG A 7 -45.44 55.68 10.14
N ALA A 8 -45.07 55.34 8.89
CA ALA A 8 -45.73 55.63 7.59
C ALA A 8 -45.76 57.09 7.06
N GLY A 9 -45.92 57.36 5.75
CA GLY A 9 -45.89 56.48 4.56
C GLY A 9 -46.59 57.09 3.31
N ALA A 10 -46.34 56.54 2.11
CA ALA A 10 -47.00 56.85 0.81
C ALA A 10 -46.76 58.28 0.21
N ARG A 11 -47.11 58.65 -1.04
CA ARG A 11 -47.05 58.05 -2.41
C ARG A 11 -47.49 59.14 -3.44
N SER A 12 -46.78 59.34 -4.56
CA SER A 12 -47.31 59.93 -5.82
C SER A 12 -46.33 59.61 -6.98
N ARG A 13 -46.62 59.31 -8.27
CA ARG A 13 -47.76 59.53 -9.22
C ARG A 13 -47.87 60.99 -9.74
N THR A 14 -48.06 61.31 -11.03
CA THR A 14 -48.39 60.50 -12.24
C THR A 14 -48.18 61.26 -13.59
N ARG A 15 -47.87 60.53 -14.69
CA ARG A 15 -48.28 60.76 -16.12
C ARG A 15 -47.84 62.06 -16.87
N LEU A 16 -48.06 62.27 -18.19
CA LEU A 16 -47.91 61.47 -19.46
C LEU A 16 -48.63 62.17 -20.64
N TRP A 17 -47.92 62.55 -21.72
CA TRP A 17 -48.39 62.89 -23.09
C TRP A 17 -47.24 62.56 -24.09
N LEU A 18 -47.36 62.03 -25.33
CA LEU A 18 -48.27 62.20 -26.51
C LEU A 18 -48.00 63.50 -27.31
N THR A 19 -47.74 63.54 -28.63
CA THR A 19 -47.46 62.51 -29.70
C THR A 19 -46.59 63.19 -30.82
N VAL A 20 -46.41 62.83 -32.12
CA VAL A 20 -47.10 62.00 -33.15
C VAL A 20 -46.05 61.26 -34.07
N ALA A 21 -46.16 61.25 -35.42
CA ALA A 21 -45.27 60.55 -36.36
C ALA A 21 -45.15 61.23 -37.77
N ALA A 22 -44.16 60.83 -38.58
CA ALA A 22 -44.07 61.02 -40.04
C ALA A 22 -43.16 59.94 -40.67
N ALA A 23 -43.27 59.66 -41.98
CA ALA A 23 -42.59 58.52 -42.63
C ALA A 23 -41.95 58.86 -43.99
N ALA A 24 -40.90 58.10 -44.36
CA ALA A 24 -40.29 58.06 -45.70
C ALA A 24 -39.75 56.63 -45.96
N ALA A 25 -39.60 56.22 -47.22
CA ALA A 25 -39.25 54.86 -47.64
C ALA A 25 -38.20 54.86 -48.76
N SER A 26 -37.72 53.66 -49.15
CA SER A 26 -36.63 53.35 -50.13
C SER A 26 -35.23 53.22 -49.50
N LEU A 27 -34.33 52.31 -49.92
CA LEU A 27 -34.43 51.11 -50.78
C LEU A 27 -33.17 50.23 -50.59
N VAL A 28 -33.30 48.89 -50.62
CA VAL A 28 -32.27 47.83 -50.85
C VAL A 28 -30.87 47.98 -50.19
N ALA A 29 -30.56 47.01 -49.30
CA ALA A 29 -29.27 46.29 -49.28
C ALA A 29 -29.38 45.01 -48.43
N LEU A 30 -29.55 43.83 -49.05
CA LEU A 30 -29.53 42.54 -48.33
C LEU A 30 -28.08 42.03 -48.22
N LEU A 31 -27.32 42.56 -47.25
CA LEU A 31 -25.97 42.09 -46.98
C LEU A 31 -25.99 41.00 -45.91
N ALA A 32 -25.88 39.74 -46.33
CA ALA A 32 -25.80 38.60 -45.41
C ALA A 32 -24.43 38.59 -44.72
N LEU A 33 -24.37 39.13 -43.49
CA LEU A 33 -23.22 38.90 -42.62
C LEU A 33 -23.17 37.42 -42.25
N LEU A 34 -22.26 36.68 -42.90
CA LEU A 34 -21.70 35.45 -42.35
C LEU A 34 -20.86 35.81 -41.11
N ALA A 35 -21.56 36.11 -40.02
CA ALA A 35 -20.98 36.12 -38.69
C ALA A 35 -20.60 34.67 -38.34
N GLY A 36 -19.43 34.25 -38.82
CA GLY A 36 -18.76 33.08 -38.30
C GLY A 36 -18.52 33.32 -36.83
N ALA A 37 -19.40 32.79 -35.98
CA ALA A 37 -19.18 32.79 -34.55
C ALA A 37 -17.80 32.17 -34.30
N PRO A 38 -16.97 32.73 -33.40
CA PRO A 38 -15.87 31.96 -32.88
C PRO A 38 -16.50 30.69 -32.31
N ALA A 39 -16.17 29.53 -32.87
CA ALA A 39 -16.48 28.28 -32.21
C ALA A 39 -15.75 28.35 -30.88
N SER A 40 -16.51 28.54 -29.79
CA SER A 40 -16.00 28.36 -28.44
C SER A 40 -15.55 26.92 -28.36
N ALA A 41 -14.27 26.69 -28.64
CA ALA A 41 -13.63 25.41 -28.45
C ALA A 41 -13.85 25.08 -26.97
N ASP A 42 -14.72 24.09 -26.72
CA ASP A 42 -15.10 23.73 -25.37
C ASP A 42 -13.85 23.12 -24.73
N VAL A 43 -13.10 23.92 -23.96
CA VAL A 43 -11.86 23.50 -23.28
C VAL A 43 -12.21 22.65 -22.04
N ARG A 44 -13.05 21.65 -22.28
CA ARG A 44 -13.11 20.37 -21.59
C ARG A 44 -12.22 19.34 -22.28
N ALA A 45 -11.04 19.79 -22.71
CA ALA A 45 -9.85 19.00 -22.50
C ALA A 45 -9.68 18.81 -20.98
N GLY A 46 -10.43 17.87 -20.41
CA GLY A 46 -10.19 17.43 -19.04
C GLY A 46 -8.75 16.98 -18.97
N GLN A 47 -7.96 17.62 -18.12
CA GLN A 47 -6.56 17.22 -17.94
C GLN A 47 -6.55 15.75 -17.55
N ALA A 48 -5.94 14.91 -18.38
CA ALA A 48 -5.54 13.59 -17.94
C ALA A 48 -4.68 13.80 -16.70
N GLY A 49 -4.98 13.06 -15.62
CA GLY A 49 -4.19 13.12 -14.40
C GLY A 49 -2.72 12.89 -14.71
N GLU A 50 -1.83 13.55 -13.98
CA GLU A 50 -0.40 13.33 -14.17
C GLU A 50 -0.11 11.85 -13.97
N ALA A 51 0.51 11.21 -14.96
CA ALA A 51 0.69 9.77 -14.94
C ALA A 51 1.78 9.43 -13.92
N ALA A 52 1.49 8.58 -12.94
CA ALA A 52 2.43 8.29 -11.85
C ALA A 52 3.76 7.68 -12.32
N SER A 53 3.83 7.16 -13.56
CA SER A 53 5.06 6.71 -14.23
C SER A 53 6.06 7.81 -14.58
N THR A 54 5.76 9.09 -14.36
CA THR A 54 6.74 10.20 -14.43
C THR A 54 7.60 10.34 -13.17
N LEU A 55 7.16 9.76 -12.05
CA LEU A 55 7.78 9.91 -10.74
C LEU A 55 9.08 9.07 -10.60
N PRO A 56 9.95 9.35 -9.61
CA PRO A 56 11.03 8.42 -9.24
C PRO A 56 10.46 7.11 -8.65
N ALA A 57 11.22 6.01 -8.71
CA ALA A 57 10.89 4.79 -7.98
C ALA A 57 10.96 5.02 -6.45
N CYS A 58 10.12 4.34 -5.67
CA CYS A 58 10.05 4.58 -4.22
C CYS A 58 11.34 4.18 -3.49
N PRO A 59 12.06 5.15 -2.87
CA PRO A 59 13.26 4.86 -2.10
C PRO A 59 12.91 4.09 -0.83
N PHE A 60 13.89 3.42 -0.23
CA PHE A 60 13.74 3.01 1.16
C PHE A 60 13.63 4.25 2.04
N TRP A 61 12.75 4.22 3.05
CA TRP A 61 12.35 5.40 3.83
C TRP A 61 13.54 6.09 4.53
N ALA A 62 14.54 5.32 4.99
CA ALA A 62 15.79 5.86 5.54
C ALA A 62 16.91 5.82 4.48
N ALA A 63 16.95 6.84 3.62
CA ALA A 63 17.95 6.97 2.58
C ALA A 63 19.39 6.95 3.12
N GLY A 64 20.31 6.30 2.39
CA GLY A 64 21.73 6.21 2.74
C GLY A 64 22.10 5.16 3.80
N ILE A 65 21.13 4.46 4.39
CA ILE A 65 21.39 3.35 5.31
C ILE A 65 21.58 2.05 4.52
N THR A 66 22.77 1.45 4.64
CA THR A 66 23.01 0.05 4.26
C THR A 66 22.93 -0.81 5.52
N PRO A 67 22.08 -1.86 5.57
CA PRO A 67 22.08 -2.79 6.70
C PRO A 67 23.43 -3.50 6.84
N PRO A 68 23.86 -3.88 8.05
CA PRO A 68 25.01 -4.76 8.22
C PRO A 68 24.74 -6.10 7.51
N ALA A 69 25.78 -6.72 6.96
CA ALA A 69 25.65 -8.05 6.37
C ALA A 69 25.20 -9.05 7.45
N ARG A 70 24.04 -9.67 7.24
CA ARG A 70 23.43 -10.68 8.11
C ARG A 70 23.55 -12.07 7.48
N SER A 71 23.53 -13.10 8.30
CA SER A 71 23.49 -14.50 7.92
C SER A 71 22.72 -15.29 8.97
N VAL A 72 22.09 -16.40 8.59
CA VAL A 72 21.38 -17.28 9.54
C VAL A 72 22.27 -17.66 10.73
N THR A 73 21.72 -17.57 11.94
CA THR A 73 22.41 -17.92 13.19
C THR A 73 21.77 -19.14 13.86
N PRO A 74 22.40 -19.72 14.89
CA PRO A 74 21.68 -20.54 15.85
C PRO A 74 20.47 -19.77 16.43
N TRP A 75 19.41 -20.51 16.78
CA TRP A 75 18.16 -19.97 17.32
C TRP A 75 17.55 -20.93 18.35
N VAL A 76 16.69 -20.39 19.20
CA VAL A 76 15.82 -21.11 20.15
C VAL A 76 14.38 -20.75 19.83
N ALA A 77 13.46 -21.71 19.94
CA ALA A 77 12.04 -21.44 19.75
C ALA A 77 11.50 -20.48 20.86
N PRO A 78 10.62 -19.53 20.53
CA PRO A 78 10.02 -18.65 21.52
C PRO A 78 9.10 -19.44 22.46
N LEU A 79 8.94 -18.95 23.69
CA LEU A 79 8.13 -19.60 24.73
C LEU A 79 6.62 -19.49 24.48
N GLN A 80 6.22 -18.60 23.56
CA GLN A 80 4.85 -18.37 23.13
C GLN A 80 4.80 -17.96 21.65
N THR A 81 3.72 -18.34 20.96
CA THR A 81 3.44 -17.89 19.60
C THR A 81 2.55 -16.66 19.56
N ALA A 82 2.76 -15.77 18.59
CA ALA A 82 1.88 -14.64 18.31
C ALA A 82 0.52 -15.12 17.76
N GLY A 83 -0.54 -14.83 18.51
CA GLY A 83 -1.89 -14.74 17.94
C GLY A 83 -2.00 -13.49 17.07
N ALA A 84 -3.00 -13.45 16.18
CA ALA A 84 -3.28 -12.23 15.43
C ALA A 84 -3.69 -11.10 16.38
N VAL A 85 -3.16 -9.89 16.17
CA VAL A 85 -3.50 -8.72 17.00
C VAL A 85 -4.85 -8.17 16.53
N ASN A 86 -5.82 -8.03 17.43
CA ASN A 86 -7.18 -7.65 17.05
C ASN A 86 -7.38 -6.12 17.08
N PHE A 87 -7.19 -5.48 15.92
CA PHE A 87 -7.49 -4.06 15.72
C PHE A 87 -8.94 -3.77 15.27
N SER A 88 -9.80 -4.77 15.06
CA SER A 88 -11.19 -4.56 14.63
C SER A 88 -12.07 -3.85 15.68
N THR A 89 -11.67 -3.92 16.96
CA THR A 89 -12.32 -3.26 18.10
C THR A 89 -12.04 -1.75 18.15
N ARG A 90 -11.02 -1.27 17.44
CA ARG A 90 -10.72 0.17 17.32
C ARG A 90 -11.74 0.84 16.40
N PRO A 91 -12.03 2.14 16.60
CA PRO A 91 -12.82 2.93 15.66
C PRO A 91 -12.35 2.76 14.22
N ALA A 92 -13.31 2.68 13.29
CA ALA A 92 -13.02 2.38 11.89
C ALA A 92 -12.13 3.46 11.25
N ALA A 93 -11.22 3.01 10.39
CA ALA A 93 -10.34 3.88 9.63
C ALA A 93 -11.13 4.86 8.73
N PRO A 94 -10.65 6.10 8.56
CA PRO A 94 -11.15 6.99 7.53
C PRO A 94 -10.76 6.47 6.13
N THR A 95 -11.43 6.98 5.08
CA THR A 95 -11.05 6.70 3.70
C THR A 95 -10.21 7.84 3.12
N LEU A 96 -9.34 7.50 2.16
CA LEU A 96 -8.55 8.47 1.40
C LEU A 96 -9.09 8.64 -0.02
N THR A 97 -8.87 9.83 -0.55
CA THR A 97 -8.87 10.12 -1.98
C THR A 97 -7.65 10.99 -2.27
N GLY A 98 -7.19 11.07 -3.51
CA GLY A 98 -6.09 11.97 -3.84
C GLY A 98 -5.71 11.94 -5.31
N THR A 99 -5.00 12.99 -5.73
CA THR A 99 -4.62 13.23 -7.13
C THR A 99 -3.20 13.77 -7.23
N LEU A 100 -2.40 13.20 -8.14
CA LEU A 100 -1.10 13.71 -8.56
C LEU A 100 -1.29 14.89 -9.52
N ALA A 101 -0.68 16.04 -9.20
CA ALA A 101 -0.59 17.19 -10.07
C ALA A 101 0.64 18.06 -9.74
N ASN A 102 1.43 18.40 -10.76
CA ASN A 102 2.69 19.14 -10.66
C ASN A 102 3.74 18.39 -9.82
N GLY A 103 3.80 17.06 -9.95
CA GLY A 103 4.70 16.19 -9.19
C GLY A 103 4.37 16.05 -7.69
N GLN A 104 3.17 16.46 -7.25
CA GLN A 104 2.73 16.40 -5.85
C GLN A 104 1.38 15.70 -5.72
N VAL A 105 1.19 14.89 -4.68
CA VAL A 105 -0.11 14.23 -4.40
C VAL A 105 -0.81 14.98 -3.28
N THR A 106 -1.95 15.59 -3.59
CA THR A 106 -2.87 16.09 -2.55
C THR A 106 -3.74 14.95 -2.08
N VAL A 107 -3.47 14.44 -0.87
CA VAL A 107 -4.26 13.45 -0.16
C VAL A 107 -5.41 14.16 0.58
N THR A 108 -6.63 13.68 0.43
CA THR A 108 -7.83 14.17 1.13
C THR A 108 -8.44 13.06 1.97
N VAL A 109 -8.60 13.31 3.26
CA VAL A 109 -9.14 12.38 4.25
C VAL A 109 -10.66 12.61 4.41
N ALA A 110 -11.45 11.54 4.32
CA ALA A 110 -12.87 11.59 4.69
C ALA A 110 -13.01 11.57 6.22
N PRO A 111 -13.66 12.57 6.85
CA PRO A 111 -13.73 12.63 8.32
C PRO A 111 -14.61 11.52 8.91
N VAL A 112 -14.15 10.95 10.02
CA VAL A 112 -14.92 9.99 10.83
C VAL A 112 -15.45 10.64 12.12
N PRO A 113 -16.54 10.13 12.73
CA PRO A 113 -17.07 10.67 13.97
C PRO A 113 -16.04 10.67 15.11
N ASN A 114 -16.10 11.69 15.96
CA ASN A 114 -15.33 11.86 17.21
C ASN A 114 -13.79 11.95 17.07
N ALA A 115 -13.22 11.88 15.87
CA ALA A 115 -11.80 12.15 15.68
C ALA A 115 -11.47 13.63 15.96
N VAL A 116 -10.28 13.89 16.50
CA VAL A 116 -9.71 15.24 16.74
C VAL A 116 -8.50 15.54 15.84
N ALA A 117 -7.94 14.53 15.19
CA ALA A 117 -6.86 14.67 14.22
C ALA A 117 -6.73 13.42 13.32
N TYR A 118 -5.87 13.52 12.31
CA TYR A 118 -5.45 12.43 11.43
C TYR A 118 -3.94 12.48 11.22
N LYS A 119 -3.28 11.33 11.16
CA LYS A 119 -1.90 11.20 10.63
C LYS A 119 -1.97 10.48 9.30
N VAL A 120 -1.18 10.94 8.33
CA VAL A 120 -1.11 10.37 6.99
C VAL A 120 0.34 10.00 6.68
N TRP A 121 0.54 8.81 6.15
CA TRP A 121 1.85 8.30 5.73
C TRP A 121 1.87 7.97 4.24
N ARG A 122 3.06 7.97 3.64
CA ARG A 122 3.37 7.31 2.37
C ARG A 122 4.46 6.26 2.59
N ASP A 123 4.19 4.99 2.29
CA ASP A 123 5.16 3.89 2.45
C ASP A 123 5.79 3.83 3.87
N GLY A 124 5.01 4.21 4.90
CA GLY A 124 5.46 4.34 6.30
C GLY A 124 6.20 5.64 6.66
N VAL A 125 6.51 6.52 5.69
CA VAL A 125 7.01 7.88 5.94
C VAL A 125 5.85 8.79 6.36
N ASP A 126 5.93 9.45 7.52
CA ASP A 126 4.94 10.48 7.92
C ASP A 126 5.04 11.67 6.95
N ILE A 127 3.93 11.96 6.26
CA ILE A 127 3.84 13.08 5.32
C ILE A 127 2.98 14.24 5.85
N GLY A 128 2.28 14.06 6.99
CA GLY A 128 1.51 15.14 7.59
C GLY A 128 0.48 14.73 8.63
N TYR A 129 0.30 15.66 9.58
CA TYR A 129 -0.73 15.64 10.61
C TYR A 129 -1.82 16.69 10.30
N ILE A 130 -3.08 16.26 10.26
CA ILE A 130 -4.24 17.15 10.10
C ILE A 130 -4.93 17.30 11.46
N SER A 131 -4.90 18.49 12.05
CA SER A 131 -5.74 18.77 13.23
C SER A 131 -7.19 18.99 12.82
N TYR A 132 -8.14 18.29 13.46
CA TYR A 132 -9.55 18.28 13.09
C TYR A 132 -10.46 18.62 14.29
N TRP A 133 -10.86 19.88 14.39
CA TRP A 133 -11.80 20.39 15.40
C TRP A 133 -13.16 20.71 14.78
N GLY A 134 -13.63 19.85 13.87
CA GLY A 134 -14.90 20.04 13.16
C GLY A 134 -14.86 21.07 12.04
N GLN A 135 -13.70 21.30 11.40
CA GLN A 135 -13.66 22.13 10.18
C GLN A 135 -14.54 21.53 9.07
N THR A 136 -15.18 22.40 8.29
CA THR A 136 -16.03 22.05 7.15
C THR A 136 -15.31 22.11 5.80
N GLY A 137 -14.01 22.44 5.80
CA GLY A 137 -13.15 22.41 4.60
C GLY A 137 -12.59 21.02 4.32
N PRO A 138 -11.97 20.81 3.14
CA PRO A 138 -11.32 19.54 2.82
C PRO A 138 -10.13 19.30 3.77
N LEU A 139 -10.06 18.11 4.34
CA LEU A 139 -9.00 17.70 5.25
C LEU A 139 -7.85 17.13 4.43
N THR A 140 -6.80 17.92 4.19
CA THR A 140 -5.76 17.58 3.21
C THR A 140 -4.33 17.57 3.78
N VAL A 141 -3.52 16.65 3.25
CA VAL A 141 -2.05 16.69 3.29
C VAL A 141 -1.53 16.71 1.85
N THR A 142 -0.44 17.42 1.59
CA THR A 142 0.23 17.38 0.28
C THR A 142 1.57 16.67 0.41
N ASP A 143 1.69 15.50 -0.22
CA ASP A 143 2.97 14.86 -0.43
C ASP A 143 3.75 15.60 -1.51
N THR A 144 4.93 16.09 -1.14
CA THR A 144 5.82 16.87 -2.00
C THR A 144 6.92 16.03 -2.65
N ALA A 145 7.00 14.73 -2.34
CA ALA A 145 7.94 13.77 -2.92
C ALA A 145 7.30 12.38 -3.19
N PRO A 146 6.17 12.30 -3.92
CA PRO A 146 5.54 11.03 -4.29
C PRO A 146 6.42 10.21 -5.24
N CYS A 147 6.17 8.89 -5.30
CA CYS A 147 6.99 7.94 -6.05
C CYS A 147 6.17 6.83 -6.74
N GLN A 148 6.77 6.12 -7.70
CA GLN A 148 6.11 5.04 -8.45
C GLN A 148 5.81 3.86 -7.54
N GLY A 149 4.54 3.45 -7.51
CA GLY A 149 4.07 2.37 -6.62
C GLY A 149 3.92 2.79 -5.16
N ALA A 150 3.95 4.09 -4.86
CA ALA A 150 3.63 4.60 -3.53
C ALA A 150 2.23 4.17 -3.08
N TYR A 151 2.09 3.82 -1.80
CA TYR A 151 0.80 3.73 -1.15
C TYR A 151 0.70 4.71 0.02
N TYR A 152 -0.52 5.14 0.31
CA TYR A 152 -0.84 6.08 1.38
C TYR A 152 -1.72 5.41 2.43
N ASP A 153 -1.40 5.63 3.69
CA ASP A 153 -2.16 5.15 4.85
C ASP A 153 -2.53 6.31 5.77
N VAL A 154 -3.57 6.11 6.56
CA VAL A 154 -4.13 7.09 7.48
C VAL A 154 -4.67 6.43 8.75
N VAL A 155 -4.51 7.10 9.88
CA VAL A 155 -5.21 6.76 11.12
C VAL A 155 -5.94 7.98 11.66
N ALA A 156 -7.16 7.76 12.17
CA ALA A 156 -7.88 8.75 12.95
C ALA A 156 -7.38 8.77 14.39
N MET A 157 -7.31 9.96 15.00
CA MET A 157 -6.90 10.15 16.39
C MET A 157 -8.07 10.71 17.21
N TYR A 158 -8.27 10.20 18.42
CA TYR A 158 -9.39 10.53 19.32
C TYR A 158 -8.99 11.44 20.49
N ASP A 159 -7.70 11.59 20.72
CA ASP A 159 -7.08 12.71 21.44
C ASP A 159 -5.76 13.09 20.76
N THR A 160 -5.06 14.12 21.25
CA THR A 160 -3.81 14.63 20.65
C THR A 160 -2.53 14.08 21.30
N SER A 161 -2.61 12.99 22.08
CA SER A 161 -1.44 12.37 22.74
C SER A 161 -0.57 11.54 21.81
N ASN A 162 -1.12 11.09 20.66
CA ASN A 162 -0.52 10.07 19.79
C ASN A 162 -0.30 8.71 20.48
N SER A 163 -0.79 8.48 21.70
CA SER A 163 -0.70 7.17 22.37
C SER A 163 -1.50 6.10 21.62
N ASP A 164 -1.10 4.84 21.70
CA ASP A 164 -1.77 3.69 21.06
C ASP A 164 -3.29 3.65 21.31
N ALA A 165 -3.73 4.00 22.52
CA ALA A 165 -5.14 4.06 22.90
C ALA A 165 -5.91 5.25 22.28
N SER A 166 -5.20 6.30 21.84
CA SER A 166 -5.78 7.44 21.12
C SER A 166 -6.02 7.17 19.64
N LEU A 167 -5.48 6.08 19.08
CA LEU A 167 -5.50 5.80 17.65
C LEU A 167 -6.63 4.85 17.26
N GLY A 168 -7.30 5.17 16.15
CA GLY A 168 -8.24 4.26 15.47
C GLY A 168 -7.53 3.09 14.80
N ARG A 169 -8.29 2.31 14.01
CA ARG A 169 -7.71 1.34 13.08
C ARG A 169 -7.02 2.08 11.92
N LEU A 170 -5.87 1.58 11.49
CA LEU A 170 -5.20 2.01 10.27
C LEU A 170 -6.09 1.70 9.05
N SER A 171 -5.95 2.49 7.99
CA SER A 171 -6.58 2.21 6.70
C SER A 171 -6.11 0.90 6.06
N VAL A 172 -6.76 0.53 4.96
CA VAL A 172 -6.12 -0.28 3.93
C VAL A 172 -5.23 0.62 3.08
N PRO A 173 -4.12 0.13 2.50
CA PRO A 173 -3.26 0.89 1.60
C PRO A 173 -4.02 1.53 0.42
N TYR A 174 -3.91 2.86 0.26
CA TYR A 174 -4.40 3.60 -0.90
C TYR A 174 -3.26 3.88 -1.88
N TRP A 175 -3.17 3.07 -2.92
CA TRP A 175 -2.09 3.10 -3.91
C TRP A 175 -2.26 4.25 -4.90
N LEU A 176 -1.15 4.88 -5.27
CA LEU A 176 -1.08 5.83 -6.38
C LEU A 176 -1.14 5.09 -7.71
N GLY A 177 -2.33 5.01 -8.29
CA GLY A 177 -2.56 4.38 -9.59
C GLY A 177 -1.82 5.09 -10.72
N ALA A 178 -1.54 4.36 -11.81
CA ALA A 178 -0.83 4.89 -12.98
C ALA A 178 -1.50 6.12 -13.64
N ASN A 179 -2.80 6.31 -13.40
CA ASN A 179 -3.61 7.47 -13.81
C ASN A 179 -3.47 8.69 -12.87
N GLY A 180 -2.61 8.63 -11.85
CA GLY A 180 -2.39 9.70 -10.89
C GLY A 180 -3.45 9.81 -9.79
N THR A 181 -4.29 8.79 -9.54
CA THR A 181 -5.31 8.84 -8.48
C THR A 181 -5.08 7.79 -7.40
N LEU A 182 -5.39 8.13 -6.14
CA LEU A 182 -5.35 7.17 -5.04
C LEU A 182 -6.55 6.21 -5.07
N ALA A 183 -6.29 4.91 -4.96
CA ALA A 183 -7.32 3.87 -4.86
C ALA A 183 -6.89 2.71 -3.92
N PRO A 184 -7.79 2.17 -3.10
CA PRO A 184 -7.47 1.03 -2.24
C PRO A 184 -7.30 -0.26 -3.07
N GLY A 185 -6.48 -1.20 -2.60
CA GLY A 185 -6.40 -2.55 -3.19
C GLY A 185 -5.61 -2.69 -4.49
N ALA A 186 -5.17 -1.59 -5.12
CA ALA A 186 -4.60 -1.64 -6.47
C ALA A 186 -3.15 -2.17 -6.54
N GLY A 187 -2.46 -2.30 -5.40
CA GLY A 187 -1.15 -2.96 -5.28
C GLY A 187 -1.04 -3.90 -4.07
N ASP A 188 -2.14 -4.20 -3.38
CA ASP A 188 -2.15 -5.02 -2.16
C ASP A 188 -1.53 -6.40 -2.42
N VAL A 189 -0.69 -6.87 -1.49
CA VAL A 189 -0.08 -8.19 -1.59
C VAL A 189 -1.18 -9.25 -1.38
N ALA A 190 -1.43 -10.05 -2.42
CA ALA A 190 -2.55 -10.98 -2.43
C ALA A 190 -2.49 -12.02 -1.29
N VAL A 191 -3.65 -12.36 -0.73
CA VAL A 191 -3.80 -13.43 0.27
C VAL A 191 -3.31 -14.76 -0.31
N GLY A 192 -2.46 -15.47 0.44
CA GLY A 192 -1.77 -16.69 0.00
C GLY A 192 -0.42 -16.45 -0.68
N THR A 193 -0.04 -15.19 -0.94
CA THR A 193 1.32 -14.86 -1.42
C THR A 193 2.35 -15.35 -0.41
N GLN A 194 3.32 -16.12 -0.90
CA GLN A 194 4.47 -16.59 -0.13
C GLN A 194 5.70 -15.75 -0.46
N ILE A 195 6.30 -15.14 0.55
CA ILE A 195 7.48 -14.28 0.41
C ILE A 195 8.62 -14.93 1.20
N PRO A 196 9.75 -15.32 0.56
CA PRO A 196 10.95 -15.66 1.31
C PRO A 196 11.53 -14.37 1.91
N VAL A 197 11.86 -14.41 3.19
CA VAL A 197 12.32 -13.28 3.99
C VAL A 197 13.36 -13.70 5.00
N MET A 198 14.29 -12.80 5.30
CA MET A 198 15.14 -12.86 6.47
C MET A 198 14.35 -12.34 7.68
N VAL A 199 14.12 -13.21 8.66
CA VAL A 199 13.41 -12.86 9.91
C VAL A 199 14.43 -12.63 11.02
N THR A 200 14.44 -11.42 11.57
CA THR A 200 15.09 -11.08 12.84
C THR A 200 14.03 -10.75 13.90
N SER A 201 14.47 -10.32 15.10
CA SER A 201 13.55 -9.93 16.17
C SER A 201 14.07 -8.77 17.01
N TYR A 202 13.14 -7.99 17.56
CA TYR A 202 13.38 -6.88 18.48
C TYR A 202 12.58 -7.05 19.79
N ASP A 203 13.04 -6.42 20.87
CA ASP A 203 12.39 -6.46 22.20
C ASP A 203 12.00 -5.08 22.77
N ASN A 204 12.27 -4.01 22.02
CA ASN A 204 11.95 -2.64 22.44
C ASN A 204 10.47 -2.50 22.85
N THR A 205 10.23 -1.70 23.88
CA THR A 205 8.88 -1.36 24.35
C THR A 205 8.61 0.12 24.15
N GLY A 206 7.34 0.46 23.95
CA GLY A 206 6.91 1.80 23.59
C GLY A 206 6.00 1.75 22.36
N GLN A 207 6.17 2.72 21.47
CA GLN A 207 5.36 2.84 20.27
C GLN A 207 6.18 2.56 19.01
N ASP A 208 5.60 1.75 18.14
CA ASP A 208 6.02 1.48 16.77
C ASP A 208 5.85 2.74 15.89
N ALA A 209 6.40 2.73 14.67
CA ALA A 209 6.37 3.86 13.74
C ALA A 209 4.95 4.31 13.31
N SER A 210 3.96 3.40 13.31
CA SER A 210 2.54 3.75 13.15
C SER A 210 1.96 4.54 14.35
N GLY A 211 2.58 4.42 15.51
CA GLY A 211 2.07 4.85 16.81
C GLY A 211 1.34 3.75 17.59
N TYR A 212 1.26 2.52 17.05
CA TYR A 212 0.74 1.38 17.82
C TYR A 212 1.75 0.92 18.89
N ASN A 213 1.30 0.18 19.90
CA ASN A 213 2.20 -0.34 20.93
C ASN A 213 2.99 -1.56 20.42
N ALA A 214 4.31 -1.51 20.59
CA ALA A 214 5.23 -2.62 20.33
C ALA A 214 4.84 -3.84 21.20
N GLN A 215 4.43 -4.93 20.56
CA GLN A 215 3.89 -6.12 21.23
C GLN A 215 3.94 -7.37 20.35
N LEU A 216 3.80 -8.53 20.97
CA LEU A 216 3.73 -9.83 20.30
C LEU A 216 2.63 -9.84 19.23
N GLY A 217 3.03 -10.06 17.98
CA GLY A 217 2.16 -10.05 16.81
C GLY A 217 2.10 -8.73 16.04
N VAL A 218 2.74 -7.65 16.51
CA VAL A 218 3.12 -6.52 15.65
C VAL A 218 4.55 -6.74 15.18
N CYS A 219 4.84 -6.39 13.92
CA CYS A 219 6.11 -6.68 13.27
C CYS A 219 6.54 -5.51 12.37
N ALA A 220 7.84 -5.25 12.32
CA ALA A 220 8.45 -4.28 11.41
C ALA A 220 8.72 -4.91 10.04
N THR A 221 8.47 -4.13 8.99
CA THR A 221 8.60 -4.55 7.59
C THR A 221 9.18 -3.43 6.74
N ASP A 222 9.71 -3.76 5.56
CA ASP A 222 9.80 -2.78 4.48
C ASP A 222 8.41 -2.67 3.82
N PRO A 223 7.70 -1.52 3.92
CA PRO A 223 6.31 -1.47 3.48
C PRO A 223 6.16 -1.55 1.95
N ARG A 224 7.26 -1.37 1.21
CA ARG A 224 7.32 -1.55 -0.25
C ARG A 224 7.27 -3.03 -0.65
N VAL A 225 7.39 -3.94 0.32
CA VAL A 225 7.34 -5.41 0.13
C VAL A 225 6.22 -6.05 0.95
N ILE A 226 6.00 -5.60 2.19
CA ILE A 226 4.85 -5.98 3.03
C ILE A 226 4.22 -4.69 3.58
N PRO A 227 3.24 -4.10 2.86
CA PRO A 227 2.57 -2.87 3.26
C PRO A 227 1.99 -2.95 4.67
N TRP A 228 1.97 -1.81 5.36
CA TRP A 228 1.25 -1.71 6.64
C TRP A 228 -0.22 -2.11 6.49
N GLY A 229 -0.82 -2.58 7.60
CA GLY A 229 -2.15 -3.19 7.59
C GLY A 229 -2.18 -4.66 7.15
N THR A 230 -1.12 -5.17 6.53
CA THR A 230 -1.05 -6.57 6.09
C THR A 230 -0.91 -7.53 7.28
N TYR A 231 -1.76 -8.55 7.35
CA TYR A 231 -1.56 -9.71 8.22
C TYR A 231 -0.79 -10.81 7.46
N PHE A 232 0.18 -11.44 8.13
CA PHE A 232 0.93 -12.56 7.56
C PHE A 232 1.39 -13.53 8.64
N THR A 233 1.66 -14.78 8.25
CA THR A 233 2.14 -15.82 9.16
C THR A 233 3.64 -16.06 9.00
N VAL A 234 4.34 -16.17 10.13
CA VAL A 234 5.78 -16.44 10.24
C VAL A 234 5.97 -17.84 10.86
N PRO A 235 6.53 -18.82 10.13
CA PRO A 235 6.72 -20.18 10.64
C PRO A 235 7.57 -20.23 11.91
N GLY A 236 7.01 -20.76 13.00
CA GLY A 236 7.66 -20.85 14.31
C GLY A 236 7.43 -19.65 15.25
N TYR A 237 6.81 -18.56 14.76
CA TYR A 237 6.43 -17.41 15.57
C TYR A 237 4.91 -17.25 15.68
N GLY A 238 4.15 -17.31 14.59
CA GLY A 238 2.70 -17.07 14.59
C GLY A 238 2.28 -16.01 13.58
N THR A 239 1.29 -15.19 13.92
CA THR A 239 0.78 -14.12 13.03
C THR A 239 1.39 -12.77 13.36
N CYS A 240 1.93 -12.10 12.33
CA CYS A 240 2.28 -10.68 12.33
C CYS A 240 1.14 -9.82 11.75
N TYR A 241 1.10 -8.58 12.20
CA TYR A 241 0.48 -7.43 11.56
C TYR A 241 1.58 -6.40 11.26
N ALA A 242 1.70 -5.98 10.00
CA ALA A 242 2.68 -4.97 9.58
C ALA A 242 2.23 -3.58 10.07
N ALA A 243 2.98 -2.98 11.01
CA ALA A 243 2.70 -1.63 11.52
C ALA A 243 3.94 -0.90 12.10
N ASP A 244 5.15 -1.42 11.88
CA ASP A 244 6.40 -0.81 12.34
C ASP A 244 7.46 -0.70 11.23
N LEU A 245 8.56 0.01 11.49
CA LEU A 245 9.71 0.24 10.63
C LEU A 245 11.03 0.16 11.42
N GLY A 246 12.03 -0.50 10.85
CA GLY A 246 13.42 -0.37 11.30
C GLY A 246 14.34 0.08 10.17
N THR A 247 15.38 0.87 10.46
CA THR A 247 16.31 1.39 9.44
C THR A 247 17.14 0.31 8.75
N TRP A 248 17.27 -0.87 9.37
CA TRP A 248 17.88 -2.07 8.80
C TRP A 248 16.86 -3.09 8.26
N ILE A 249 15.56 -2.79 8.37
CA ILE A 249 14.47 -3.67 7.94
C ILE A 249 14.09 -3.27 6.52
N GLN A 250 14.91 -3.75 5.59
CA GLN A 250 14.88 -3.39 4.18
C GLN A 250 14.55 -4.59 3.31
N ASN A 251 13.82 -4.35 2.24
CA ASN A 251 13.44 -5.31 1.20
C ASN A 251 12.77 -6.57 1.79
N ASP A 252 13.44 -7.70 1.78
CA ASP A 252 13.00 -9.01 2.28
C ASP A 252 13.28 -9.22 3.79
N THR A 253 13.49 -8.16 4.56
CA THR A 253 13.68 -8.26 6.02
C THR A 253 12.37 -8.06 6.77
N VAL A 254 12.11 -8.90 7.78
CA VAL A 254 11.03 -8.74 8.77
C VAL A 254 11.64 -8.77 10.17
N ASP A 255 11.22 -7.85 11.04
CA ASP A 255 11.55 -7.89 12.48
C ASP A 255 10.30 -8.24 13.28
N ILE A 256 10.35 -9.33 14.06
CA ILE A 256 9.23 -9.76 14.92
C ILE A 256 9.45 -9.31 16.37
N TRP A 257 8.40 -8.87 17.06
CA TRP A 257 8.53 -8.52 18.47
C TRP A 257 8.58 -9.75 19.37
N LEU A 258 9.59 -9.86 20.22
CA LEU A 258 9.70 -10.91 21.25
C LEU A 258 10.16 -10.32 22.59
N PRO A 259 9.58 -10.78 23.73
CA PRO A 259 9.85 -10.15 25.03
C PRO A 259 11.24 -10.50 25.58
N GLY A 260 12.09 -9.47 25.70
CA GLY A 260 13.41 -9.54 26.33
C GLY A 260 14.34 -10.57 25.67
N ASP A 261 14.96 -11.42 26.49
CA ASP A 261 15.90 -12.45 26.03
C ASP A 261 15.35 -13.40 24.94
N GLN A 262 14.02 -13.49 24.74
CA GLN A 262 13.47 -14.26 23.63
C GLN A 262 13.86 -13.69 22.25
N ALA A 263 14.02 -12.36 22.11
CA ALA A 263 14.53 -11.76 20.87
C ALA A 263 16.01 -12.12 20.65
N ASN A 264 16.85 -11.94 21.68
CA ASN A 264 18.27 -12.30 21.63
C ASN A 264 18.48 -13.79 21.29
N ASN A 265 17.57 -14.67 21.71
CA ASN A 265 17.62 -16.11 21.43
C ASN A 265 16.93 -16.54 20.12
N TRP A 266 16.12 -15.69 19.47
CA TRP A 266 15.51 -16.00 18.17
C TRP A 266 16.52 -15.94 17.02
N GLY A 267 17.52 -15.06 17.10
CA GLY A 267 18.60 -14.97 16.10
C GLY A 267 18.14 -14.45 14.73
N VAL A 268 18.89 -14.83 13.69
CA VAL A 268 18.57 -14.53 12.28
C VAL A 268 18.14 -15.81 11.58
N GLN A 269 17.01 -15.80 10.88
CA GLN A 269 16.44 -17.00 10.25
C GLN A 269 15.85 -16.72 8.87
N ASP A 270 16.24 -17.50 7.86
CA ASP A 270 15.56 -17.48 6.57
C ASP A 270 14.22 -18.24 6.69
N ARG A 271 13.10 -17.59 6.35
CA ARG A 271 11.75 -18.15 6.43
C ARG A 271 10.94 -17.76 5.21
N THR A 272 9.90 -18.54 4.90
CA THR A 272 8.86 -18.10 3.95
C THR A 272 7.64 -17.67 4.75
N VAL A 273 7.30 -16.38 4.70
CA VAL A 273 6.04 -15.87 5.27
C VAL A 273 4.90 -16.04 4.29
N THR A 274 3.69 -16.21 4.80
CA THR A 274 2.47 -16.28 3.96
C THR A 274 1.49 -15.19 4.37
N VAL A 275 1.14 -14.30 3.42
CA VAL A 275 0.13 -13.26 3.62
C VAL A 275 -1.25 -13.89 3.80
N ILE A 276 -2.00 -13.42 4.78
CA ILE A 276 -3.36 -13.92 5.11
C ILE A 276 -4.38 -12.79 5.05
N ALA A 277 -5.66 -13.14 4.92
CA ALA A 277 -6.75 -12.17 5.12
C ALA A 277 -6.78 -11.70 6.57
N ASP A 278 -7.29 -10.49 6.82
CA ASP A 278 -7.58 -9.97 8.17
C ASP A 278 -8.44 -10.99 8.95
N PRO A 279 -7.93 -11.62 10.03
CA PRO A 279 -8.66 -12.62 10.80
C PRO A 279 -9.92 -12.08 11.49
N TYR A 280 -10.08 -10.74 11.53
CA TYR A 280 -11.20 -10.02 12.12
C TYR A 280 -12.02 -9.24 11.06
N GLY A 281 -11.66 -9.38 9.78
CA GLY A 281 -12.18 -8.59 8.66
C GLY A 281 -13.46 -9.15 8.02
N GLY A 282 -14.62 -8.66 8.44
CA GLY A 282 -15.90 -8.92 7.77
C GLY A 282 -16.10 -8.06 6.51
N GLY A 283 -15.34 -8.31 5.44
CA GLY A 283 -15.36 -7.47 4.21
C GLY A 283 -15.35 -8.19 2.86
N GLY A 284 -14.99 -9.47 2.81
CA GLY A 284 -14.96 -10.26 1.58
C GLY A 284 -14.46 -11.67 1.86
N THR A 285 -15.35 -12.66 1.78
CA THR A 285 -15.05 -14.04 2.17
C THR A 285 -14.06 -14.71 1.20
N PRO A 286 -12.82 -15.03 1.59
CA PRO A 286 -12.12 -16.14 0.96
C PRO A 286 -12.90 -17.41 1.35
N THR A 287 -13.59 -18.01 0.39
CA THR A 287 -14.13 -19.37 0.59
C THR A 287 -12.97 -20.26 1.03
N PRO A 288 -13.04 -20.97 2.16
CA PRO A 288 -11.94 -21.81 2.60
C PRO A 288 -11.69 -22.88 1.54
N THR A 289 -10.55 -22.78 0.86
CA THR A 289 -10.03 -23.89 0.04
C THR A 289 -9.93 -25.09 0.99
N PRO A 290 -10.64 -26.20 0.72
CA PRO A 290 -10.75 -27.28 1.69
C PRO A 290 -9.37 -27.86 1.97
N THR A 291 -8.91 -27.75 3.21
CA THR A 291 -7.72 -28.44 3.71
C THR A 291 -7.84 -29.92 3.31
N PRO A 292 -6.84 -30.51 2.64
CA PRO A 292 -6.92 -31.90 2.21
C PRO A 292 -7.11 -32.80 3.44
N THR A 293 -8.31 -33.36 3.60
CA THR A 293 -8.68 -34.14 4.77
C THR A 293 -7.77 -35.35 4.90
N THR A 294 -7.00 -35.42 5.98
CA THR A 294 -6.17 -36.57 6.31
C THR A 294 -7.07 -37.79 6.54
N SER A 295 -7.15 -38.67 5.54
CA SER A 295 -7.85 -39.95 5.60
C SER A 295 -7.38 -40.75 6.83
N PRO A 296 -8.27 -41.43 7.57
CA PRO A 296 -7.94 -41.98 8.89
C PRO A 296 -6.82 -43.03 8.84
N THR A 297 -5.79 -42.81 9.66
CA THR A 297 -4.65 -43.71 9.84
C THR A 297 -5.09 -45.09 10.32
N VAL A 298 -4.80 -46.13 9.55
CA VAL A 298 -4.97 -47.53 9.98
C VAL A 298 -3.76 -47.96 10.81
N SER A 299 -3.99 -48.48 12.01
CA SER A 299 -2.93 -48.93 12.93
C SER A 299 -2.25 -50.22 12.43
N PRO A 300 -0.98 -50.50 12.79
CA PRO A 300 -0.08 -51.28 11.95
C PRO A 300 -0.11 -52.80 12.16
N THR A 301 0.32 -53.52 11.12
CA THR A 301 0.83 -54.91 11.22
C THR A 301 2.37 -54.87 11.16
N PRO A 302 3.10 -55.57 12.06
CA PRO A 302 4.57 -55.54 12.12
C PRO A 302 5.26 -56.51 11.15
N THR A 303 6.61 -56.46 11.11
CA THR A 303 7.58 -57.40 10.49
C THR A 303 8.18 -56.94 9.14
N PRO A 304 9.50 -57.11 8.87
CA PRO A 304 10.66 -57.33 9.74
C PRO A 304 11.74 -56.21 9.64
N THR A 305 12.76 -56.27 10.50
CA THR A 305 13.97 -55.44 10.42
C THR A 305 14.95 -55.91 9.33
N PRO A 306 15.46 -55.00 8.47
CA PRO A 306 16.73 -55.18 7.76
C PRO A 306 17.84 -54.31 8.37
N THR A 307 19.01 -54.90 8.62
CA THR A 307 20.21 -54.17 9.09
C THR A 307 20.97 -53.57 7.92
N GLY A 308 21.22 -52.26 7.90
CA GLY A 308 22.07 -51.62 6.90
C GLY A 308 22.30 -50.13 7.17
N SER A 309 23.57 -49.71 7.24
CA SER A 309 23.95 -48.30 7.42
C SER A 309 24.09 -47.60 6.06
N PRO A 310 23.48 -46.43 5.82
CA PRO A 310 23.64 -45.69 4.57
C PRO A 310 24.96 -44.90 4.53
N THR A 311 25.81 -45.23 3.55
CA THR A 311 26.93 -44.40 3.09
C THR A 311 26.42 -43.06 2.51
N PRO A 312 27.14 -41.93 2.64
CA PRO A 312 26.68 -40.64 2.13
C PRO A 312 26.38 -40.62 0.62
N THR A 313 25.25 -40.02 0.28
CA THR A 313 24.78 -39.80 -1.11
C THR A 313 25.64 -38.74 -1.82
N PRO A 314 26.05 -38.95 -3.09
CA PRO A 314 26.79 -37.95 -3.84
C PRO A 314 25.91 -36.76 -4.30
N THR A 315 26.51 -35.58 -4.35
CA THR A 315 25.90 -34.36 -4.89
C THR A 315 25.53 -34.52 -6.38
N PRO A 316 24.32 -34.11 -6.82
CA PRO A 316 23.95 -34.16 -8.23
C PRO A 316 24.77 -33.14 -9.05
N THR A 317 25.38 -33.61 -10.15
CA THR A 317 26.02 -32.74 -11.15
C THR A 317 24.97 -32.26 -12.16
N THR A 318 25.10 -31.01 -12.62
CA THR A 318 24.15 -30.33 -13.50
C THR A 318 24.08 -30.94 -14.90
N THR A 319 22.86 -31.12 -15.42
CA THR A 319 22.58 -31.23 -16.87
C THR A 319 21.93 -29.93 -17.31
N GLY A 320 22.53 -29.21 -18.25
CA GLY A 320 21.96 -27.96 -18.79
C GLY A 320 20.67 -28.21 -19.57
N GLY A 321 19.71 -27.29 -19.42
CA GLY A 321 18.55 -27.22 -20.30
C GLY A 321 18.76 -26.18 -21.40
N THR A 322 18.06 -26.29 -22.53
CA THR A 322 18.11 -25.29 -23.59
C THR A 322 17.72 -23.90 -23.07
N CYS A 323 18.48 -22.86 -23.43
CA CYS A 323 18.11 -21.50 -23.08
C CYS A 323 16.74 -21.07 -23.63
N ALA A 324 15.96 -20.37 -22.81
CA ALA A 324 14.73 -19.68 -23.20
C ALA A 324 15.05 -18.40 -24.00
N THR A 325 14.02 -17.69 -24.46
CA THR A 325 14.19 -16.40 -25.17
C THR A 325 14.98 -15.40 -24.33
N PRO A 326 16.02 -14.73 -24.87
CA PRO A 326 16.82 -13.77 -24.13
C PRO A 326 15.97 -12.64 -23.52
N TRP A 327 16.32 -12.26 -22.29
CA TRP A 327 15.70 -11.13 -21.60
C TRP A 327 16.00 -9.79 -22.29
N ASN A 328 15.02 -8.89 -22.29
CA ASN A 328 15.09 -7.55 -22.87
C ASN A 328 14.51 -6.52 -21.88
N SER A 329 15.30 -5.49 -21.54
CA SER A 329 14.92 -4.44 -20.59
C SER A 329 13.68 -3.64 -20.98
N THR A 330 13.34 -3.56 -22.27
CA THR A 330 12.15 -2.83 -22.75
C THR A 330 10.89 -3.70 -22.83
N THR A 331 10.98 -4.99 -22.54
CA THR A 331 9.86 -5.93 -22.60
C THR A 331 9.20 -6.09 -21.24
N THR A 332 7.87 -5.99 -21.18
CA THR A 332 7.10 -6.32 -19.99
C THR A 332 6.92 -7.83 -19.90
N TYR A 333 7.37 -8.43 -18.80
CA TYR A 333 7.23 -9.86 -18.53
C TYR A 333 6.16 -10.07 -17.47
N THR A 334 5.22 -10.98 -17.73
CA THR A 334 4.17 -11.39 -16.79
C THR A 334 4.66 -12.56 -15.92
N SER A 335 4.00 -12.79 -14.77
CA SER A 335 4.21 -14.02 -13.99
C SER A 335 4.14 -15.28 -14.86
N GLY A 336 5.07 -16.21 -14.66
CA GLY A 336 5.24 -17.42 -15.47
C GLY A 336 6.02 -17.25 -16.78
N ALA A 337 6.42 -16.04 -17.18
CA ALA A 337 7.23 -15.83 -18.37
C ALA A 337 8.68 -16.34 -18.16
N LEU A 338 9.19 -17.13 -19.10
CA LEU A 338 10.52 -17.73 -19.04
C LEU A 338 11.50 -16.98 -19.94
N VAL A 339 12.65 -16.58 -19.40
CA VAL A 339 13.72 -15.87 -20.12
C VAL A 339 15.09 -16.48 -19.87
N SER A 340 16.05 -16.22 -20.76
CA SER A 340 17.47 -16.48 -20.50
C SER A 340 18.26 -15.19 -20.27
N TYR A 341 19.22 -15.23 -19.34
CA TYR A 341 20.17 -14.16 -19.07
C TYR A 341 21.45 -14.74 -18.46
N ALA A 342 22.62 -14.22 -18.86
CA ALA A 342 23.93 -14.62 -18.32
C ALA A 342 24.18 -16.14 -18.19
N GLY A 343 23.74 -16.94 -19.17
CA GLY A 343 23.90 -18.40 -19.19
C GLY A 343 22.98 -19.16 -18.22
N LYS A 344 21.85 -18.57 -17.83
CA LYS A 344 20.83 -19.17 -16.95
C LYS A 344 19.43 -18.88 -17.44
N ASN A 345 18.51 -19.81 -17.18
CA ASN A 345 17.07 -19.59 -17.33
C ASN A 345 16.47 -19.02 -16.04
N TYR A 346 15.48 -18.13 -16.20
CA TYR A 346 14.74 -17.49 -15.11
C TYR A 346 13.24 -17.43 -15.44
N THR A 347 12.41 -17.67 -14.42
CA THR A 347 10.95 -17.51 -14.46
C THR A 347 10.56 -16.22 -13.76
N ALA A 348 9.78 -15.38 -14.45
CA ALA A 348 9.16 -14.21 -13.85
C ALA A 348 8.13 -14.63 -12.79
N THR A 349 8.22 -14.07 -11.60
CA THR A 349 7.29 -14.35 -10.48
C THR A 349 6.08 -13.42 -10.50
N TYR A 350 6.27 -12.15 -10.90
CA TYR A 350 5.24 -11.13 -11.04
C TYR A 350 5.50 -10.21 -12.24
N VAL A 351 4.54 -9.31 -12.54
CA VAL A 351 4.60 -8.41 -13.69
C VAL A 351 5.69 -7.36 -13.50
N SER A 352 6.62 -7.24 -14.46
CA SER A 352 7.70 -6.24 -14.42
C SER A 352 8.14 -5.79 -15.82
N THR A 353 8.85 -4.66 -15.88
CA THR A 353 9.61 -4.20 -17.06
C THR A 353 10.96 -3.69 -16.55
N GLY A 354 12.06 -3.87 -17.29
CA GLY A 354 13.39 -3.33 -16.94
C GLY A 354 14.15 -4.02 -15.80
N ALA A 355 13.48 -4.78 -14.92
CA ALA A 355 14.12 -5.57 -13.87
C ALA A 355 15.02 -6.69 -14.45
N VAL A 356 16.26 -6.79 -13.98
CA VAL A 356 17.33 -7.61 -14.59
C VAL A 356 17.40 -9.01 -13.94
N PRO A 357 17.32 -10.12 -14.68
CA PRO A 357 17.35 -11.45 -14.09
C PRO A 357 18.68 -11.74 -13.38
N GLY A 358 18.61 -12.13 -12.11
CA GLY A 358 19.79 -12.39 -11.30
C GLY A 358 20.51 -11.16 -10.75
N ASP A 359 20.01 -9.95 -10.98
CA ASP A 359 20.46 -8.76 -10.25
C ASP A 359 19.91 -8.79 -8.80
N PRO A 360 20.71 -8.42 -7.77
CA PRO A 360 20.27 -8.42 -6.38
C PRO A 360 19.03 -7.58 -6.07
N THR A 361 18.74 -6.54 -6.86
CA THR A 361 17.52 -5.71 -6.71
C THR A 361 16.28 -6.36 -7.33
N SER A 362 16.47 -7.35 -8.19
CA SER A 362 15.44 -7.99 -9.01
C SER A 362 15.20 -9.46 -8.62
N TRP A 363 15.75 -9.90 -7.48
CA TRP A 363 15.56 -11.26 -6.94
C TRP A 363 14.07 -11.63 -6.82
N ALA A 364 13.25 -10.68 -6.39
CA ALA A 364 11.83 -10.87 -6.16
C ALA A 364 11.09 -11.13 -7.47
N VAL A 365 11.53 -10.50 -8.56
CA VAL A 365 10.97 -10.59 -9.91
C VAL A 365 11.35 -11.88 -10.62
N TRP A 366 12.57 -12.37 -10.42
CA TRP A 366 13.18 -13.41 -11.24
C TRP A 366 13.67 -14.60 -10.43
N LYS A 367 12.85 -15.65 -10.37
CA LYS A 367 13.29 -16.96 -9.86
C LYS A 367 14.30 -17.56 -10.85
N ALA A 368 15.50 -17.91 -10.38
CA ALA A 368 16.45 -18.67 -11.18
C ALA A 368 16.03 -20.15 -11.27
N ASP A 369 16.06 -20.72 -12.48
CA ASP A 369 15.68 -22.12 -12.74
C ASP A 369 16.88 -23.04 -12.99
N GLY A 370 18.03 -22.47 -13.40
CA GLY A 370 19.28 -23.21 -13.57
C GLY A 370 20.17 -22.65 -14.68
N PRO A 371 21.38 -23.20 -14.87
CA PRO A 371 22.20 -22.92 -16.05
C PRO A 371 21.49 -23.38 -17.33
N CYS A 372 21.75 -22.67 -18.42
CA CYS A 372 21.29 -23.04 -19.75
C CYS A 372 22.40 -22.87 -20.78
N ASP A 373 22.37 -23.75 -21.79
CA ASP A 373 23.33 -23.85 -22.90
C ASP A 373 22.61 -23.70 -24.26
#